data_AF-A0AAU2RAA4-F1
#
_entry.id   AF-A0AAU2RAA4-F1
#
_cell.length_a   1.000
_cell.length_b   1.000
_cell.length_c   1.000
_cell.angle_alpha   90.00
_cell.angle_beta   90.00
_cell.angle_gamma   90.00
#
_symmetry.space_group_name_H-M   'P 1'
#
loop_
_entity.id
_entity.type
_entity.pdbx_description
1 polymer ?
#
loop_
_entity_poly.entity_id
_entity_poly.type
_entity_poly.pdbx_seq_one_letter_code
_entity_poly.pdbx_strand_id
1 'polypeptide(L)'
;MKSPSARNVPALLQALHQEGYTGTVRVSGSPGGTIHLRDGLIGAIETPGAPTATSVLLASGRIDDDAWLAACAAEPDADRLGLHLSAAGLIGAAELEVVCTAAVFDGAFAMALSPPGGWELTERQPTLLARPGIEPRPLAEETTRRMALLTRLWGPAGELARVRPGPVDGRGTADHEGRLTRRHRDLVESVNGRRTPRDLAFSRGRGLYAVMLDLIRLESLQAVRWETTPAPDSRPSTAPRIPQGQPPSDETSPRAGPLPRRRPGGGSPTGDLGAKGG
;
A
#
# COMPACT_ATOMS: atom_id res chain seq x y z
N MET A 1 -7.56 -22.22 -15.54
CA MET A 1 -6.43 -23.17 -15.33
C MET A 1 -6.48 -23.68 -13.90
N LYS A 2 -6.15 -24.95 -13.63
CA LYS A 2 -6.08 -25.46 -12.24
C LYS A 2 -4.73 -25.08 -11.64
N SER A 3 -4.74 -24.49 -10.44
CA SER A 3 -3.51 -24.17 -9.69
C SER A 3 -2.73 -25.44 -9.35
N PRO A 4 -1.39 -25.46 -9.44
CA PRO A 4 -0.58 -26.54 -8.89
C PRO A 4 -0.90 -26.78 -7.41
N SER A 5 -0.86 -28.04 -6.98
CA SER A 5 -0.95 -28.36 -5.55
C SER A 5 0.31 -27.84 -4.86
N ALA A 6 0.17 -26.82 -4.03
CA ALA A 6 1.28 -26.19 -3.32
C ALA A 6 0.92 -25.99 -1.84
N ARG A 7 1.90 -26.16 -0.96
CA ARG A 7 1.72 -26.00 0.50
C ARG A 7 1.75 -24.54 0.96
N ASN A 8 2.37 -23.66 0.17
CA ASN A 8 2.52 -22.24 0.44
C ASN A 8 2.86 -21.48 -0.86
N VAL A 9 2.81 -20.15 -0.81
CA VAL A 9 3.10 -19.27 -1.96
C VAL A 9 4.51 -19.48 -2.53
N PRO A 10 5.60 -19.58 -1.73
CA PRO A 10 6.93 -19.86 -2.30
C PRO A 10 7.01 -21.18 -3.09
N ALA A 11 6.39 -22.25 -2.59
CA ALA A 11 6.36 -23.54 -3.28
C ALA A 11 5.55 -23.47 -4.58
N LEU A 12 4.44 -22.74 -4.58
CA LEU A 12 3.65 -22.47 -5.79
C LEU A 12 4.50 -21.75 -6.83
N LEU A 13 5.13 -20.63 -6.45
CA LEU A 13 5.94 -19.83 -7.38
C LEU A 13 7.12 -20.63 -7.94
N GLN A 14 7.74 -21.48 -7.13
CA GLN A 14 8.82 -22.36 -7.58
C GLN A 14 8.36 -23.39 -8.63
N ALA A 15 7.14 -23.94 -8.49
CA ALA A 15 6.56 -24.84 -9.50
C ALA A 15 6.26 -24.07 -10.80
N LEU A 16 5.64 -22.90 -10.69
CA LEU A 16 5.35 -22.03 -11.85
C LEU A 16 6.61 -21.58 -12.58
N HIS A 17 7.71 -21.37 -11.85
CA HIS A 17 9.01 -21.09 -12.44
C HIS A 17 9.54 -22.25 -13.29
N GLN A 18 9.46 -23.47 -12.78
CA GLN A 18 9.88 -24.68 -13.51
C GLN A 18 9.03 -24.93 -14.76
N GLU A 19 7.76 -24.54 -14.72
CA GLU A 19 6.82 -24.63 -15.85
C GLU A 19 6.97 -23.49 -16.88
N GLY A 20 7.81 -22.48 -16.61
CA GLY A 20 7.92 -21.30 -17.47
C GLY A 20 6.63 -20.49 -17.55
N TYR A 21 5.84 -20.46 -16.46
CA TYR A 21 4.50 -19.89 -16.47
C TYR A 21 4.50 -18.38 -16.76
N THR A 22 3.60 -17.95 -17.64
CA THR A 22 3.27 -16.54 -17.91
C THR A 22 1.84 -16.25 -17.51
N GLY A 23 1.64 -15.31 -16.59
CA GLY A 23 0.32 -14.97 -16.07
C GLY A 23 0.41 -14.18 -14.77
N THR A 24 -0.64 -14.25 -13.96
CA THR A 24 -0.66 -13.62 -12.64
C THR A 24 -1.13 -14.60 -11.57
N VAL A 25 -0.60 -14.44 -10.36
CA VAL A 25 -1.06 -15.15 -9.17
C VAL A 25 -1.67 -14.13 -8.23
N ARG A 26 -2.97 -14.21 -7.97
CA ARG A 26 -3.65 -13.38 -6.98
C ARG A 26 -3.68 -14.12 -5.65
N VAL A 27 -3.12 -13.49 -4.63
CA VAL A 27 -3.03 -14.01 -3.27
C VAL A 27 -4.00 -13.22 -2.40
N SER A 28 -4.94 -13.90 -1.75
CA SER A 28 -5.84 -13.28 -0.79
C SER A 28 -5.19 -13.18 0.60
N GLY A 29 -5.70 -12.29 1.44
CA GLY A 29 -5.16 -12.01 2.78
C GLY A 29 -5.15 -10.52 3.09
N SER A 30 -4.59 -10.15 4.24
CA SER A 30 -4.45 -8.77 4.67
C SER A 30 -3.02 -8.50 5.16
N PRO A 31 -2.10 -8.03 4.29
CA PRO A 31 -2.32 -7.72 2.88
C PRO A 31 -2.12 -8.94 1.96
N GLY A 32 -3.06 -9.16 1.04
CA GLY A 32 -2.86 -9.97 -0.16
C GLY A 32 -2.09 -9.22 -1.25
N GLY A 33 -2.15 -9.69 -2.49
CA GLY A 33 -1.53 -9.01 -3.63
C GLY A 33 -1.62 -9.78 -4.94
N THR A 34 -1.06 -9.21 -6.00
CA THR A 34 -0.93 -9.82 -7.32
C THR A 34 0.55 -9.97 -7.64
N ILE A 35 0.96 -11.18 -8.02
CA ILE A 35 2.33 -11.51 -8.43
C ILE A 35 2.31 -11.75 -9.93
N HIS A 36 3.13 -11.03 -10.69
CA HIS A 36 3.17 -11.09 -12.14
C HIS A 36 4.36 -11.93 -12.58
N LEU A 37 4.08 -13.00 -13.33
CA LEU A 37 5.11 -13.90 -13.86
C LEU A 37 5.19 -13.78 -15.39
N ARG A 38 6.43 -13.81 -15.90
CA ARG A 38 6.77 -13.95 -17.32
C ARG A 38 7.84 -15.01 -17.44
N ASP A 39 7.57 -16.06 -18.22
CA ASP A 39 8.48 -17.19 -18.44
C ASP A 39 9.02 -17.77 -17.13
N GLY A 40 8.16 -17.85 -16.11
CA GLY A 40 8.51 -18.36 -14.79
C GLY A 40 9.27 -17.38 -13.88
N LEU A 41 9.57 -16.17 -14.33
CA LEU A 41 10.25 -15.12 -13.56
C LEU A 41 9.25 -14.10 -13.00
N ILE A 42 9.49 -13.64 -11.77
CA ILE A 42 8.65 -12.66 -11.10
C ILE A 42 9.09 -11.26 -11.53
N GLY A 43 8.26 -10.58 -12.32
CA GLY A 43 8.55 -9.24 -12.82
C GLY A 43 7.94 -8.11 -11.98
N ALA A 44 6.83 -8.35 -11.31
CA ALA A 44 6.18 -7.37 -10.44
C ALA A 44 5.41 -8.04 -9.30
N ILE A 45 5.32 -7.34 -8.17
CA ILE A 45 4.41 -7.69 -7.08
C ILE A 45 3.66 -6.43 -6.68
N GLU A 46 2.34 -6.48 -6.80
CA GLU A 46 1.45 -5.39 -6.43
C GLU A 46 0.65 -5.78 -5.21
N THR A 47 0.81 -5.03 -4.14
CA THR A 47 0.06 -5.25 -2.90
C THR A 47 -0.32 -3.89 -2.33
N PRO A 48 -1.47 -3.77 -1.66
CA PRO A 48 -1.71 -2.59 -0.86
C PRO A 48 -0.56 -2.37 0.15
N GLY A 49 0.10 -3.43 0.63
CA GLY A 49 1.13 -3.37 1.67
C GLY A 49 2.39 -2.56 1.35
N ALA A 50 2.73 -2.32 0.08
CA ALA A 50 3.96 -1.63 -0.32
C ALA A 50 3.77 -0.84 -1.62
N PRO A 51 4.52 0.26 -1.84
CA PRO A 51 4.49 1.00 -3.09
C PRO A 51 4.90 0.13 -4.29
N THR A 52 4.16 0.25 -5.39
CA THR A 52 4.56 -0.34 -6.68
C THR A 52 5.68 0.47 -7.31
N ALA A 53 6.32 -0.06 -8.37
CA ALA A 53 7.32 0.69 -9.13
C ALA A 53 6.76 2.04 -9.62
N THR A 54 5.55 2.05 -10.17
CA THR A 54 4.84 3.28 -10.56
C THR A 54 4.64 4.22 -9.37
N SER A 55 4.17 3.73 -8.22
CA SER A 55 4.00 4.59 -7.02
C SER A 55 5.33 5.21 -6.57
N VAL A 56 6.44 4.46 -6.63
CA VAL A 56 7.77 4.96 -6.30
C VAL A 56 8.22 6.05 -7.27
N LEU A 57 8.06 5.85 -8.58
CA LEU A 57 8.46 6.82 -9.60
C LEU A 57 7.73 8.16 -9.43
N LEU A 58 6.41 8.12 -9.28
CA LEU A 58 5.58 9.32 -9.13
C LEU A 58 5.80 10.00 -7.77
N ALA A 59 5.70 9.26 -6.66
CA ALA A 59 5.81 9.86 -5.33
C ALA A 59 7.22 10.40 -5.01
N SER A 60 8.25 9.92 -5.71
CA SER A 60 9.60 10.48 -5.59
C SER A 60 9.88 11.64 -6.55
N GLY A 61 8.95 11.95 -7.47
CA GLY A 61 9.11 13.00 -8.48
C GLY A 61 10.14 12.67 -9.56
N ARG A 62 10.49 11.38 -9.74
CA ARG A 62 11.40 10.95 -10.82
C ARG A 62 10.75 11.09 -12.18
N ILE A 63 9.43 10.86 -12.24
CA ILE A 63 8.58 11.11 -13.39
C ILE A 63 7.38 11.88 -12.85
N ASP A 64 7.08 13.02 -13.44
CA ASP A 64 5.87 13.79 -13.10
C ASP A 64 4.61 13.13 -13.68
N ASP A 65 3.45 13.48 -13.12
CA ASP A 65 2.17 12.85 -13.48
C ASP A 65 1.81 13.07 -14.96
N ASP A 66 2.08 14.26 -15.51
CA ASP A 66 1.76 14.59 -16.90
C ASP A 66 2.62 13.79 -17.88
N ALA A 67 3.93 13.70 -17.62
CA ALA A 67 4.85 12.88 -18.40
C ALA A 67 4.50 11.38 -18.32
N TRP A 68 4.11 10.89 -17.15
CA TRP A 68 3.65 9.51 -16.98
C TRP A 68 2.39 9.22 -17.80
N LEU A 69 1.38 10.10 -17.73
CA LEU A 69 0.14 9.96 -18.49
C LEU A 69 0.40 10.03 -20.01
N ALA A 70 1.26 10.94 -20.47
CA ALA A 70 1.66 11.03 -21.87
C ALA A 70 2.35 9.75 -22.35
N ALA A 71 3.24 9.18 -21.54
CA ALA A 71 3.91 7.92 -21.84
C ALA A 71 2.92 6.74 -21.93
N CYS A 72 1.94 6.67 -21.02
CA CYS A 72 0.90 5.62 -21.05
C CYS A 72 -0.01 5.76 -22.26
N ALA A 73 -0.31 6.99 -22.71
CA ALA A 73 -1.08 7.23 -23.93
C ALA A 73 -0.29 6.83 -25.19
N ALA A 74 1.03 7.04 -25.19
CA ALA A 74 1.91 6.70 -26.31
C ALA A 74 2.25 5.20 -26.40
N GLU A 75 2.36 4.51 -25.26
CA GLU A 75 2.62 3.06 -25.18
C GLU A 75 1.58 2.38 -24.25
N PRO A 76 0.44 1.94 -24.81
CA PRO A 76 -0.62 1.28 -24.04
C PRO A 76 -0.26 -0.11 -23.52
N ASP A 77 0.77 -0.76 -24.08
CA ASP A 77 1.25 -2.05 -23.57
C ASP A 77 2.19 -1.82 -22.37
N ALA A 78 1.67 -2.06 -21.16
CA ALA A 78 2.42 -1.86 -19.92
C ALA A 78 3.73 -2.67 -19.85
N ASP A 79 3.80 -3.85 -20.48
CA ASP A 79 5.04 -4.63 -20.48
C ASP A 79 6.13 -3.96 -21.35
N ARG A 80 5.73 -3.11 -22.31
CA ARG A 80 6.62 -2.29 -23.15
C ARG A 80 6.83 -0.88 -22.62
N LEU A 81 5.94 -0.39 -21.75
CA LEU A 81 6.00 0.96 -21.17
C LEU A 81 7.37 1.28 -20.57
N GLY A 82 8.00 0.35 -19.85
CA GLY A 82 9.34 0.59 -19.28
C GLY A 82 10.43 0.91 -20.32
N LEU A 83 10.39 0.24 -21.47
CA LEU A 83 11.30 0.54 -22.59
C LEU A 83 10.98 1.90 -23.20
N HIS A 84 9.69 2.22 -23.34
CA HIS A 84 9.25 3.52 -23.83
C HIS A 84 9.68 4.67 -22.92
N LEU A 85 9.49 4.54 -21.60
CA LEU A 85 9.93 5.53 -20.60
C LEU A 85 11.44 5.79 -20.71
N SER A 86 12.23 4.74 -20.94
CA SER A 86 13.68 4.84 -21.11
C SER A 86 14.06 5.49 -22.44
N ALA A 87 13.40 5.10 -23.54
CA ALA A 87 13.64 5.66 -24.87
C ALA A 87 13.22 7.13 -24.98
N ALA A 88 12.18 7.53 -24.25
CA ALA A 88 11.72 8.92 -24.14
C ALA A 88 12.59 9.77 -23.21
N GLY A 89 13.59 9.19 -22.53
CA GLY A 89 14.49 9.90 -21.62
C GLY A 89 13.85 10.32 -20.29
N LEU A 90 12.68 9.77 -19.93
CA LEU A 90 12.00 10.07 -18.67
C LEU A 90 12.69 9.42 -17.47
N ILE A 91 13.39 8.30 -17.68
CA ILE A 91 14.20 7.62 -16.68
C ILE A 91 15.28 6.78 -17.36
N GLY A 92 16.44 6.62 -16.73
CA GLY A 92 17.48 5.72 -17.25
C GLY A 92 17.07 4.24 -17.12
N ALA A 93 17.42 3.41 -18.10
CA ALA A 93 17.06 1.98 -18.08
C ALA A 93 17.54 1.24 -16.82
N ALA A 94 18.77 1.51 -16.38
CA ALA A 94 19.33 0.93 -15.15
C ALA A 94 18.62 1.45 -13.88
N GLU A 95 18.23 2.73 -13.85
CA GLU A 95 17.48 3.28 -12.73
C GLU A 95 16.08 2.65 -12.63
N LEU A 96 15.41 2.50 -13.78
CA LEU A 96 14.12 1.83 -13.86
C LEU A 96 14.20 0.38 -13.39
N GLU A 97 15.24 -0.36 -13.82
CA GLU A 97 15.48 -1.74 -13.38
C GLU A 97 15.65 -1.83 -11.86
N VAL A 98 16.42 -0.92 -11.26
CA VAL A 98 16.59 -0.84 -9.80
C VAL A 98 15.26 -0.58 -9.09
N VAL A 99 14.45 0.37 -9.59
CA VAL A 99 13.15 0.70 -9.00
C VAL A 99 12.17 -0.48 -9.09
N CYS A 100 12.05 -1.10 -10.27
CA CYS A 100 11.17 -2.26 -10.46
C CYS A 100 11.60 -3.45 -9.60
N THR A 101 12.89 -3.74 -9.56
CA THR A 101 13.44 -4.84 -8.75
C THR A 101 13.20 -4.59 -7.27
N ALA A 102 13.45 -3.37 -6.78
CA ALA A 102 13.18 -3.00 -5.39
C ALA A 102 11.69 -3.18 -5.03
N ALA A 103 10.78 -2.73 -5.91
CA ALA A 103 9.35 -2.88 -5.72
C ALA A 103 8.90 -4.35 -5.62
N VAL A 104 9.50 -5.27 -6.40
CA VAL A 104 9.24 -6.71 -6.26
C VAL A 104 9.60 -7.22 -4.86
N PHE A 105 10.81 -6.90 -4.38
CA PHE A 105 11.24 -7.34 -3.05
C PHE A 105 10.43 -6.70 -1.92
N ASP A 106 10.05 -5.43 -2.05
CA ASP A 106 9.19 -4.75 -1.06
C ASP A 106 7.75 -5.29 -1.07
N GLY A 107 7.20 -5.62 -2.25
CA GLY A 107 5.90 -6.27 -2.37
C GLY A 107 5.88 -7.65 -1.73
N ALA A 108 6.89 -8.49 -2.02
CA ALA A 108 7.04 -9.80 -1.39
C ALA A 108 7.18 -9.70 0.13
N PHE A 109 8.03 -8.78 0.59
CA PHE A 109 8.22 -8.52 2.01
C PHE A 109 6.92 -8.09 2.69
N ALA A 110 6.17 -7.15 2.11
CA ALA A 110 4.92 -6.66 2.67
C ALA A 110 3.83 -7.74 2.75
N MET A 111 3.71 -8.59 1.72
CA MET A 111 2.80 -9.74 1.75
C MET A 111 3.20 -10.78 2.80
N ALA A 112 4.49 -10.94 3.10
CA ALA A 112 4.98 -11.89 4.10
C ALA A 112 4.78 -11.43 5.56
N LEU A 113 4.36 -10.18 5.80
CA LEU A 113 4.07 -9.67 7.14
C LEU A 113 2.80 -10.28 7.77
N SER A 114 2.00 -11.00 6.99
CA SER A 114 0.81 -11.70 7.48
C SER A 114 0.62 -13.03 6.73
N PRO A 115 0.01 -14.04 7.36
CA PRO A 115 -0.27 -15.30 6.67
C PRO A 115 -1.15 -15.07 5.42
N PRO A 116 -0.85 -15.74 4.29
CA PRO A 116 -1.74 -15.68 3.13
C PRO A 116 -3.05 -16.41 3.44
N GLY A 117 -4.16 -15.94 2.87
CA GLY A 117 -5.44 -16.63 2.92
C GLY A 117 -5.48 -17.80 1.93
N GLY A 118 -5.30 -17.50 0.65
CA GLY A 118 -5.30 -18.46 -0.46
C GLY A 118 -4.77 -17.82 -1.74
N TRP A 119 -4.77 -18.56 -2.84
CA TRP A 119 -4.29 -18.06 -4.13
C TRP A 119 -5.06 -18.63 -5.32
N GLU A 120 -5.10 -17.84 -6.40
CA GLU A 120 -5.65 -18.22 -7.68
C GLU A 120 -4.70 -17.81 -8.82
N LEU A 121 -4.65 -18.63 -9.86
CA LEU A 121 -3.98 -18.27 -11.12
C LEU A 121 -4.98 -17.53 -11.99
N THR A 122 -4.57 -16.36 -12.47
CA THR A 122 -5.35 -15.51 -13.37
C THR A 122 -4.57 -15.22 -14.64
N GLU A 123 -5.28 -14.74 -15.66
CA GLU A 123 -4.65 -14.35 -16.92
C GLU A 123 -3.60 -13.24 -16.71
N ARG A 124 -2.74 -13.07 -17.70
CA ARG A 124 -1.74 -12.00 -17.71
C ARG A 124 -2.43 -10.64 -17.56
N GLN A 125 -2.00 -9.87 -16.57
CA GLN A 125 -2.40 -8.47 -16.40
C GLN A 125 -1.21 -7.54 -16.71
N PRO A 126 -1.48 -6.39 -17.36
CA PRO A 126 -0.48 -5.39 -17.70
C PRO A 126 0.06 -4.71 -16.43
N THR A 127 1.38 -4.57 -16.33
CA THR A 127 2.05 -3.79 -15.27
C THR A 127 3.49 -3.47 -15.68
N LEU A 128 4.14 -2.58 -14.94
CA LEU A 128 5.56 -2.29 -15.12
C LEU A 128 6.40 -3.41 -14.49
N LEU A 129 7.26 -4.06 -15.29
CA LEU A 129 8.02 -5.25 -14.89
C LEU A 129 9.51 -4.95 -14.69
N ALA A 130 10.10 -5.59 -13.68
CA ALA A 130 11.55 -5.81 -13.61
C ALA A 130 11.98 -6.76 -14.72
N ARG A 131 13.10 -6.46 -15.38
CA ARG A 131 13.68 -7.27 -16.46
C ARG A 131 15.13 -7.62 -16.12
N PRO A 132 15.55 -8.90 -16.21
CA PRO A 132 14.81 -10.05 -16.75
C PRO A 132 13.68 -10.58 -15.83
N GLY A 133 13.57 -10.09 -14.60
CA GLY A 133 12.68 -10.63 -13.57
C GLY A 133 13.45 -11.48 -12.56
N ILE A 134 12.80 -11.87 -11.47
CA ILE A 134 13.45 -12.47 -10.31
C ILE A 134 12.98 -13.93 -10.15
N GLU A 135 13.92 -14.84 -9.94
CA GLU A 135 13.60 -16.22 -9.61
C GLU A 135 12.91 -16.31 -8.23
N PRO A 136 11.92 -17.22 -8.05
CA PRO A 136 11.20 -17.35 -6.78
C PRO A 136 12.09 -17.66 -5.57
N ARG A 137 13.16 -18.44 -5.75
CA ARG A 137 14.01 -18.90 -4.65
C ARG A 137 14.80 -17.74 -4.02
N PRO A 138 15.61 -16.97 -4.77
CA PRO A 138 16.26 -15.77 -4.22
C PRO A 138 15.30 -14.78 -3.57
N LEU A 139 14.08 -14.61 -4.12
CA LEU A 139 13.06 -13.73 -3.54
C LEU A 139 12.59 -14.22 -2.17
N ALA A 140 12.33 -15.52 -2.03
CA ALA A 140 11.90 -16.12 -0.78
C ALA A 140 13.00 -16.09 0.30
N GLU A 141 14.25 -16.38 -0.10
CA GLU A 141 15.42 -16.29 0.78
C GLU A 141 15.62 -14.86 1.28
N GLU A 142 15.53 -13.87 0.38
CA GLU A 142 15.67 -12.47 0.76
C GLU A 142 14.53 -11.99 1.67
N THR A 143 13.30 -12.37 1.37
CA THR A 143 12.14 -12.05 2.21
C THR A 143 12.34 -12.61 3.63
N THR A 144 12.84 -13.84 3.74
CA THR A 144 13.15 -14.47 5.03
C THR A 144 14.28 -13.73 5.76
N ARG A 145 15.34 -13.35 5.05
CA ARG A 145 16.46 -12.57 5.61
C ARG A 145 15.99 -11.22 6.16
N ARG A 146 15.15 -10.50 5.42
CA ARG A 146 14.57 -9.21 5.83
C ARG A 146 13.72 -9.33 7.10
N MET A 147 12.86 -10.33 7.16
CA MET A 147 12.02 -10.64 8.34
C MET A 147 12.87 -10.98 9.57
N ALA A 148 13.91 -11.81 9.40
CA ALA A 148 14.82 -12.18 10.47
C ALA A 148 15.62 -10.97 10.98
N LEU A 149 16.09 -10.10 10.09
CA LEU A 149 16.84 -8.91 10.47
C LEU A 149 15.99 -7.95 11.32
N LEU A 150 14.77 -7.64 10.89
CA LEU A 150 13.88 -6.75 11.65
C LEU A 150 13.49 -7.34 13.01
N THR A 151 13.22 -8.65 13.03
CA THR A 151 12.98 -9.40 14.28
C THR A 151 14.14 -9.26 15.26
N ARG A 152 15.38 -9.35 14.76
CA ARG A 152 16.58 -9.18 15.60
C ARG A 152 16.80 -7.75 16.08
N LEU A 153 16.52 -6.76 15.23
CA LEU A 153 16.82 -5.35 15.52
C LEU A 153 15.78 -4.66 16.41
N TRP A 154 14.53 -5.09 16.34
CA TRP A 154 13.43 -4.39 17.02
C TRP A 154 12.42 -5.34 17.66
N GLY A 155 12.04 -6.40 16.96
CA GLY A 155 10.96 -7.31 17.36
C GLY A 155 10.13 -7.75 16.15
N PRO A 156 9.00 -8.45 16.35
CA PRO A 156 8.22 -9.04 15.25
C PRO A 156 7.93 -8.02 14.15
N ALA A 157 8.39 -8.28 12.92
CA ALA A 157 8.29 -7.33 11.81
C ALA A 157 6.83 -6.90 11.52
N GLY A 158 5.87 -7.82 11.70
CA GLY A 158 4.44 -7.50 11.57
C GLY A 158 3.94 -6.49 12.60
N GLU A 159 4.48 -6.50 13.82
CA GLU A 159 4.17 -5.49 14.84
C GLU A 159 4.79 -4.14 14.48
N LEU A 160 6.06 -4.13 14.06
CA LEU A 160 6.73 -2.92 13.59
C LEU A 160 5.96 -2.27 12.43
N ALA A 161 5.41 -3.06 11.51
CA ALA A 161 4.64 -2.54 10.38
C ALA A 161 3.35 -1.81 10.78
N ARG A 162 2.88 -1.98 12.03
CA ARG A 162 1.66 -1.36 12.56
C ARG A 162 1.91 -0.20 13.52
N VAL A 163 3.15 0.00 13.98
CA VAL A 163 3.45 1.13 14.88
C VAL A 163 3.23 2.46 14.17
N ARG A 164 2.98 3.50 14.95
CA ARG A 164 2.88 4.87 14.43
C ARG A 164 3.99 5.68 15.09
N PRO A 165 5.11 5.93 14.40
CA PRO A 165 6.14 6.80 14.97
C PRO A 165 5.56 8.20 15.18
N GLY A 166 5.92 8.81 16.30
CA GLY A 166 5.62 10.19 16.66
C GLY A 166 6.87 11.06 16.65
N PRO A 167 6.71 12.39 16.48
CA PRO A 167 7.82 13.33 16.60
C PRO A 167 8.34 13.36 18.04
N VAL A 168 9.59 13.73 18.23
CA VAL A 168 10.16 13.99 19.56
C VAL A 168 10.04 15.48 19.87
N ASP A 169 9.39 15.82 20.99
CA ASP A 169 9.21 17.21 21.41
C ASP A 169 10.50 17.72 22.10
N GLY A 170 11.09 18.80 21.59
CA GLY A 170 12.24 19.49 22.20
C GLY A 170 13.44 19.71 21.26
N ARG A 171 14.39 20.54 21.71
CA ARG A 171 15.60 21.05 21.00
C ARG A 171 16.57 20.00 20.41
N GLY A 172 16.21 18.72 20.35
CA GLY A 172 17.03 17.65 19.77
C GLY A 172 17.15 17.70 18.26
N THR A 173 16.28 18.44 17.56
CA THR A 173 16.37 18.60 16.10
C THR A 173 17.70 19.22 15.65
N ALA A 174 18.23 20.20 16.39
CA ALA A 174 19.48 20.87 16.05
C ALA A 174 20.74 19.99 16.23
N ASP A 175 20.75 19.08 17.22
CA ASP A 175 21.87 18.16 17.49
C ASP A 175 21.92 16.95 16.51
N HIS A 176 20.83 16.73 15.76
CA HIS A 176 20.73 15.64 14.80
C HIS A 176 20.99 16.07 13.35
N GLU A 177 20.96 17.37 13.04
CA GLU A 177 21.09 17.88 11.67
C GLU A 177 22.39 17.45 10.98
N GLY A 178 23.51 17.36 11.72
CA GLY A 178 24.79 16.86 11.19
C GLY A 178 24.89 15.34 11.03
N ARG A 179 23.98 14.57 11.63
CA ARG A 179 24.02 13.10 11.69
C ARG A 179 23.00 12.43 10.75
N LEU A 180 21.96 13.17 10.35
CA LEU A 180 20.88 12.65 9.52
C LEU A 180 21.14 12.88 8.03
N THR A 181 21.05 11.81 7.26
CA THR A 181 21.03 11.93 5.79
C THR A 181 19.75 12.64 5.32
N ARG A 182 19.72 13.14 4.08
CA ARG A 182 18.51 13.77 3.50
C ARG A 182 17.28 12.88 3.64
N ARG A 183 17.40 11.60 3.26
CA ARG A 183 16.30 10.62 3.36
C ARG A 183 15.79 10.37 4.78
N HIS A 184 16.64 10.59 5.80
CA HIS A 184 16.28 10.47 7.21
C HIS A 184 15.50 11.71 7.67
N ARG A 185 15.96 12.90 7.28
CA ARG A 185 15.24 14.16 7.54
C ARG A 185 13.85 14.15 6.90
N ASP A 186 13.75 13.70 5.65
CA ASP A 186 12.47 13.53 4.96
C ASP A 186 11.53 12.62 5.77
N LEU A 187 12.02 11.51 6.33
CA LEU A 187 11.16 10.66 7.16
C LEU A 187 10.71 11.35 8.44
N VAL A 188 11.62 12.01 9.18
CA VAL A 188 11.28 12.76 10.41
C VAL A 188 10.20 13.80 10.15
N GLU A 189 10.30 14.56 9.06
CA GLU A 189 9.29 15.55 8.67
C GLU A 189 7.90 14.96 8.37
N SER A 190 7.83 13.68 8.01
CA SER A 190 6.56 12.98 7.73
C SER A 190 5.96 12.26 8.93
N VAL A 191 6.70 12.15 10.03
CA VAL A 191 6.32 11.41 11.22
C VAL A 191 5.43 12.30 12.10
N ASN A 192 4.21 11.85 12.37
CA ASN A 192 3.18 12.66 13.03
C ASN A 192 2.31 11.87 14.04
N GLY A 193 2.73 10.66 14.43
CA GLY A 193 1.96 9.80 15.34
C GLY A 193 0.77 9.08 14.68
N ARG A 194 0.44 9.41 13.42
CA ARG A 194 -0.74 8.89 12.73
C ARG A 194 -0.40 7.95 11.59
N ARG A 195 0.75 8.13 10.94
CA ARG A 195 1.18 7.32 9.78
C ARG A 195 1.91 6.06 10.23
N THR A 196 1.57 4.93 9.64
CA THR A 196 2.33 3.67 9.75
C THR A 196 3.58 3.70 8.86
N PRO A 197 4.55 2.78 9.02
CA PRO A 197 5.66 2.63 8.07
C PRO A 197 5.19 2.49 6.62
N ARG A 198 4.06 1.81 6.39
CA ARG A 198 3.42 1.72 5.07
C ARG A 198 2.99 3.08 4.55
N ASP A 199 2.27 3.87 5.34
CA ASP A 199 1.82 5.19 4.93
C ASP A 199 3.01 6.11 4.59
N LEU A 200 4.07 6.02 5.39
CA LEU A 200 5.32 6.75 5.17
C LEU A 200 6.01 6.30 3.86
N ALA A 201 6.08 4.99 3.62
CA ALA A 201 6.62 4.41 2.39
C ALA A 201 5.91 4.93 1.13
N PHE A 202 4.57 4.93 1.10
CA PHE A 202 3.80 5.50 0.00
C PHE A 202 4.03 7.00 -0.15
N SER A 203 3.96 7.77 0.95
CA SER A 203 4.10 9.24 0.88
C SER A 203 5.47 9.72 0.44
N ARG A 204 6.52 8.90 0.60
CA ARG A 204 7.90 9.25 0.25
C ARG A 204 8.41 8.54 -1.00
N GLY A 205 7.60 7.68 -1.63
CA GLY A 205 8.04 6.87 -2.77
C GLY A 205 9.22 5.96 -2.41
N ARG A 206 9.13 5.25 -1.27
CA ARG A 206 10.20 4.39 -0.75
C ARG A 206 9.69 2.98 -0.45
N GLY A 207 10.59 2.00 -0.54
CA GLY A 207 10.29 0.63 -0.12
C GLY A 207 9.94 0.51 1.36
N LEU A 208 8.93 -0.31 1.68
CA LEU A 208 8.47 -0.53 3.06
C LEU A 208 9.60 -1.02 3.97
N TYR A 209 10.38 -1.99 3.50
CA TYR A 209 11.47 -2.57 4.30
C TYR A 209 12.52 -1.52 4.66
N ALA A 210 12.90 -0.68 3.69
CA ALA A 210 13.87 0.38 3.89
C ALA A 210 13.35 1.46 4.86
N VAL A 211 12.06 1.80 4.80
CA VAL A 211 11.44 2.73 5.76
C VAL A 211 11.45 2.14 7.17
N MET A 212 11.13 0.87 7.35
CA MET A 212 11.17 0.21 8.66
C MET A 212 12.59 0.22 9.27
N LEU A 213 13.62 -0.10 8.47
CA LEU A 213 15.01 -0.01 8.91
C LEU A 213 15.42 1.42 9.29
N ASP A 214 15.04 2.41 8.47
CA ASP A 214 15.35 3.80 8.76
C ASP A 214 14.62 4.29 10.01
N LEU A 215 13.40 3.82 10.29
CA LEU A 215 12.68 4.16 11.53
C LEU A 215 13.36 3.57 12.77
N ILE A 216 13.83 2.31 12.73
CA ILE A 216 14.64 1.73 13.81
C ILE A 216 15.88 2.58 14.07
N ARG A 217 16.55 3.01 13.00
CA ARG A 217 17.74 3.87 13.12
C ARG A 217 17.40 5.26 13.65
N LEU A 218 16.30 5.85 13.22
CA LEU A 218 15.87 7.17 13.68
C LEU A 218 15.48 7.13 15.16
N GLU A 219 14.87 6.05 15.62
CA GLU A 219 14.52 5.89 17.03
C GLU A 219 15.76 5.69 17.91
N SER A 220 16.76 4.91 17.46
CA SER A 220 18.04 4.79 18.19
C SER A 220 18.85 6.09 18.23
N LEU A 221 18.58 7.01 17.31
CA LEU A 221 19.10 8.38 17.30
C LEU A 221 18.20 9.35 18.08
N GLN A 222 17.10 8.89 18.67
CA GLN A 222 16.10 9.70 19.37
C GLN A 222 15.46 10.80 18.49
N ALA A 223 15.46 10.60 17.17
CA ALA A 223 14.86 11.52 16.20
C ALA A 223 13.36 11.23 15.97
N VAL A 224 12.89 10.03 16.32
CA VAL A 224 11.48 9.65 16.37
C VAL A 224 11.23 8.82 17.63
N ARG A 225 9.99 8.78 18.11
CA ARG A 225 9.57 7.88 19.20
C ARG A 225 8.50 6.92 18.70
N TRP A 226 8.48 5.70 19.22
CA TRP A 226 7.33 4.83 19.03
C TRP A 226 6.18 5.36 19.87
N GLU A 227 5.03 5.67 19.26
CA GLU A 227 3.83 5.86 20.07
C GLU A 227 3.36 4.48 20.53
N THR A 228 3.83 4.07 21.70
CA THR A 228 3.11 3.10 22.52
C THR A 228 1.89 3.86 23.01
N THR A 229 0.75 3.73 22.34
CA THR A 229 -0.52 4.17 22.94
C THR A 229 -0.59 3.49 24.31
N PRO A 230 -0.54 4.23 25.44
CA PRO A 230 -0.96 3.65 26.70
C PRO A 230 -2.39 3.18 26.43
N ALA A 231 -2.73 1.94 26.77
CA ALA A 231 -4.12 1.52 26.76
C ALA A 231 -4.94 2.65 27.39
N PRO A 232 -6.00 3.16 26.74
CA PRO A 232 -6.69 4.30 27.27
C PRO A 232 -7.23 3.92 28.65
N ASP A 233 -6.63 4.49 29.70
CA ASP A 233 -7.14 4.48 31.08
C ASP A 233 -8.38 5.39 31.22
N SER A 234 -9.12 5.50 30.13
CA SER A 234 -10.41 6.16 30.02
C SER A 234 -11.10 5.49 28.84
N ARG A 235 -11.85 4.43 29.15
CA ARG A 235 -12.97 4.02 28.28
C ARG A 235 -13.70 5.31 27.88
N PRO A 236 -13.97 5.57 26.59
CA PRO A 236 -15.08 6.43 26.27
C PRO A 236 -16.30 5.80 26.95
N SER A 237 -16.86 6.49 27.93
CA SER A 237 -18.03 6.03 28.67
C SER A 237 -19.15 5.77 27.66
N THR A 238 -19.43 4.50 27.40
CA THR A 238 -20.67 4.04 26.78
C THR A 238 -21.73 3.82 27.85
N ALA A 239 -21.78 4.70 28.87
CA ALA A 239 -22.91 4.71 29.78
C ALA A 239 -24.16 5.04 28.95
N PRO A 240 -25.20 4.18 28.96
CA PRO A 240 -26.48 4.53 28.40
C PRO A 240 -26.94 5.83 29.06
N ARG A 241 -27.30 6.83 28.24
CA ARG A 241 -27.87 8.07 28.74
C ARG A 241 -29.23 7.72 29.33
N ILE A 242 -29.28 7.50 30.65
CA ILE A 242 -30.55 7.34 31.38
C ILE A 242 -31.28 8.68 31.24
N PRO A 243 -32.48 8.74 30.65
CA PRO A 243 -33.28 9.96 30.68
C PRO A 243 -33.58 10.26 32.15
N GLN A 244 -33.05 11.36 32.67
CA GLN A 244 -33.48 11.87 33.96
C GLN A 244 -34.97 12.20 33.84
N GLY A 245 -35.77 11.58 34.70
CA GLY A 245 -37.21 11.77 34.75
C GLY A 245 -37.54 13.25 34.88
N GLN A 246 -38.27 13.76 33.90
CA GLN A 246 -38.86 15.09 33.95
C GLN A 246 -40.15 15.02 34.79
N PRO A 247 -40.41 15.96 35.71
CA PRO A 247 -41.65 15.99 36.48
C PRO A 247 -42.86 16.26 35.57
N PRO A 248 -44.08 15.91 36.01
CA PRO A 248 -45.24 15.91 35.13
C PRO A 248 -45.68 17.34 34.83
N SER A 249 -45.91 17.64 33.55
CA SER A 249 -46.67 18.81 33.13
C SER A 249 -47.38 18.45 31.84
N ASP A 250 -48.71 18.51 31.89
CA ASP A 250 -49.62 18.33 30.77
C ASP A 250 -49.22 19.18 29.57
N GLU A 251 -49.16 18.57 28.38
CA GLU A 251 -49.65 19.16 27.12
C GLU A 251 -49.52 18.14 25.97
N THR A 252 -50.52 18.13 25.10
CA THR A 252 -50.76 17.13 24.06
C THR A 252 -49.71 17.17 22.95
N SER A 253 -48.96 16.07 22.74
CA SER A 253 -48.05 15.93 21.60
C SER A 253 -48.81 15.64 20.28
N PRO A 254 -48.50 16.34 19.16
CA PRO A 254 -48.94 15.91 17.84
C PRO A 254 -48.12 14.70 17.37
N ARG A 255 -48.80 13.64 16.91
CA ARG A 255 -48.18 12.43 16.36
C ARG A 255 -47.31 12.78 15.15
N ALA A 256 -45.99 12.61 15.27
CA ALA A 256 -45.09 12.56 14.13
C ALA A 256 -45.35 11.27 13.34
N GLY A 257 -45.82 11.41 12.09
CA GLY A 257 -46.05 10.30 11.17
C GLY A 257 -44.73 9.64 10.71
N PRO A 258 -44.81 8.42 10.13
CA PRO A 258 -43.62 7.70 9.69
C PRO A 258 -42.94 8.39 8.50
N LEU A 259 -41.60 8.38 8.52
CA LEU A 259 -40.76 8.95 7.46
C LEU A 259 -40.97 8.24 6.12
N PRO A 260 -41.03 8.97 4.99
CA PRO A 260 -41.25 8.38 3.68
C PRO A 260 -40.02 7.62 3.17
N ARG A 261 -40.24 6.41 2.65
CA ARG A 261 -39.22 5.56 2.01
C ARG A 261 -39.19 5.84 0.50
N ARG A 262 -38.00 6.07 -0.05
CA ARG A 262 -37.79 6.15 -1.52
C ARG A 262 -37.95 4.77 -2.16
N ARG A 263 -38.67 4.72 -3.29
CA ARG A 263 -38.68 3.57 -4.22
C ARG A 263 -37.68 3.82 -5.36
N PRO A 264 -36.82 2.85 -5.73
CA PRO A 264 -35.96 2.99 -6.89
C PRO A 264 -36.75 2.74 -8.19
N GLY A 265 -36.55 3.57 -9.23
CA GLY A 265 -36.99 3.27 -10.60
C GLY A 265 -37.97 4.24 -11.29
N GLY A 266 -38.09 5.50 -10.86
CA GLY A 266 -38.99 6.47 -11.51
C GLY A 266 -38.25 7.66 -12.10
N GLY A 267 -37.82 7.57 -13.37
CA GLY A 267 -37.16 8.66 -14.06
C GLY A 267 -37.05 8.42 -15.55
N SER A 268 -38.18 8.29 -16.24
CA SER A 268 -38.24 8.49 -17.69
C SER A 268 -38.84 9.88 -17.95
N PRO A 269 -38.18 10.76 -18.70
CA PRO A 269 -38.75 12.05 -19.05
C PRO A 269 -39.78 11.84 -20.17
N THR A 270 -41.07 11.90 -19.83
CA THR A 270 -42.12 12.10 -20.82
C THR A 270 -42.12 13.56 -21.23
N GLY A 271 -41.89 13.79 -22.52
CA GLY A 271 -41.84 15.10 -23.13
C GLY A 271 -43.17 15.84 -23.10
N ASP A 272 -43.07 17.16 -23.16
CA ASP A 272 -44.20 18.03 -23.45
C ASP A 272 -43.95 18.71 -24.80
N LEU A 273 -44.71 18.25 -25.80
CA LEU A 273 -44.90 18.91 -27.07
C LEU A 273 -46.16 19.78 -26.91
N GLY A 274 -45.98 21.09 -26.82
CA GLY A 274 -47.06 22.07 -26.82
C GLY A 274 -46.69 23.30 -27.64
N ALA A 275 -47.20 23.37 -28.86
CA ALA A 275 -46.97 24.44 -29.81
C ALA A 275 -48.03 25.57 -29.73
N LYS A 276 -47.60 26.74 -30.24
CA LYS A 276 -48.33 27.88 -30.85
C LYS A 276 -48.84 29.04 -29.99
N GLY A 277 -48.39 30.25 -30.40
CA GLY A 277 -49.30 31.32 -30.82
C GLY A 277 -49.04 32.69 -30.19
N GLY A 278 -48.43 33.60 -30.95
CA GLY A 278 -48.25 35.02 -30.60
C GLY A 278 -47.07 35.63 -31.32
#